data_AF-A0A2H9LJL9-F1
#
_entry.id   AF-A0A2H9LJL9-F1
#
_cell.length_a   1.000
_cell.length_b   1.000
_cell.length_c   1.000
_cell.angle_alpha   90.00
_cell.angle_beta   90.00
_cell.angle_gamma   90.00
#
_symmetry.space_group_name_H-M   'P 1'
#
loop_
_entity.id
_entity.type
_entity.pdbx_description
1 polymer ?
#
loop_
_entity_poly.entity_id
_entity_poly.type
_entity_poly.pdbx_seq_one_letter_code
_entity_poly.pdbx_strand_id
1 'polypeptide(L)'
;MVIKREEMQEIVKRYKEPVGLNLGSHSALDAWQGQRNYGVRSIIYTTPARARIYLQNPMVGKPDEAVEDLPGLVKRDLRVVNDPKDIKKTGDWRSVIVILDNYSDIVKYADELVDLECMQITNRAFAVYVGGDEICSVIENDYAVPILGSRTLLKIENRGELEKDYYWFAEKAGIPTPKAYKYGVTKTGIHFKEPIDEPMILKAEHAHRAFEREFIFAADSADLEEKVAREIKAGNLSKEGLENGRVEQIVLGPHANFNFFFSPLDAKSDWGDVEKWFSKLYNVNREEARICLANQFLSIDERRETILDGLKRLPADVQNKIKKVPSFEVTAHAILSLRESLLKDLHRYADRFLLACREYAPPGIVGPWCLQTLITWDRVSKYELKPTVKLDFTGGAEGKKMVDYGLYDVPDKRDPYMHIPVTQDVALRHGGGTNVHMGLGAQYANAKYKRRLSTGDRIGMEIKRALKAKQLHELVT
;
A
#
# COMPACT_ATOMS: atom_id res chain seq x y z
N MET A 1 -20.03 16.55 -3.53
CA MET A 1 -20.61 15.29 -4.07
C MET A 1 -19.43 14.51 -4.59
N VAL A 2 -19.32 13.22 -4.26
CA VAL A 2 -18.14 12.42 -4.67
C VAL A 2 -18.06 12.38 -6.19
N ILE A 3 -16.86 12.68 -6.73
CA ILE A 3 -16.55 12.60 -8.15
C ILE A 3 -16.76 11.17 -8.61
N LYS A 4 -17.61 10.98 -9.62
CA LYS A 4 -17.93 9.63 -10.09
C LYS A 4 -16.84 9.10 -11.01
N ARG A 5 -16.61 7.79 -10.93
CA ARG A 5 -15.66 7.10 -11.82
C ARG A 5 -15.99 7.34 -13.29
N GLU A 6 -17.27 7.31 -13.65
CA GLU A 6 -17.72 7.48 -15.03
C GLU A 6 -17.27 8.84 -15.61
N GLU A 7 -17.23 9.89 -14.80
CA GLU A 7 -16.75 11.21 -15.22
C GLU A 7 -15.27 11.16 -15.60
N MET A 8 -14.44 10.52 -14.76
CA MET A 8 -13.00 10.36 -15.03
C MET A 8 -12.74 9.44 -16.23
N GLN A 9 -13.58 8.42 -16.42
CA GLN A 9 -13.54 7.55 -17.59
C GLN A 9 -13.83 8.28 -18.89
N GLU A 10 -14.83 9.17 -18.91
CA GLU A 10 -15.16 9.98 -20.09
C GLU A 10 -14.06 11.00 -20.43
N ILE A 11 -13.39 11.56 -19.40
CA ILE A 11 -12.24 12.44 -19.61
C ILE A 11 -11.11 11.69 -20.32
N VAL A 12 -10.64 10.56 -19.77
CA VAL A 12 -9.46 9.87 -20.33
C VAL A 12 -9.73 9.16 -21.67
N LYS A 13 -10.99 8.90 -22.03
CA LYS A 13 -11.35 8.41 -23.38
C LYS A 13 -10.98 9.42 -24.48
N ARG A 14 -10.88 10.71 -24.14
CA ARG A 14 -10.49 11.79 -25.06
C ARG A 14 -8.98 11.98 -25.15
N TYR A 15 -8.22 11.39 -24.22
CA TYR A 15 -6.77 11.57 -24.15
C TYR A 15 -6.08 10.90 -25.36
N LYS A 16 -5.14 11.61 -25.96
CA LYS A 16 -4.32 11.16 -27.10
C LYS A 16 -2.90 10.83 -26.66
N GLU A 17 -2.36 11.61 -25.74
CA GLU A 17 -1.01 11.51 -25.21
C GLU A 17 -1.05 11.78 -23.69
N PRO A 18 -1.49 10.78 -22.88
CA PRO A 18 -1.60 10.93 -21.44
C PRO A 18 -0.25 11.29 -20.81
N VAL A 19 -0.30 12.17 -19.81
CA VAL A 19 0.85 12.66 -19.05
C VAL A 19 0.78 12.11 -17.63
N GLY A 20 1.82 11.43 -17.15
CA GLY A 20 1.89 10.95 -15.78
C GLY A 20 2.13 12.12 -14.81
N LEU A 21 1.19 12.39 -13.91
CA LEU A 21 1.30 13.43 -12.90
C LEU A 21 1.70 12.79 -11.56
N ASN A 22 2.79 13.25 -10.95
CA ASN A 22 3.35 12.64 -9.74
C ASN A 22 3.53 13.69 -8.65
N LEU A 23 3.03 13.39 -7.44
CA LEU A 23 3.43 14.16 -6.27
C LEU A 23 4.87 13.79 -5.92
N GLY A 24 5.75 14.78 -5.94
CA GLY A 24 7.18 14.66 -5.64
C GLY A 24 7.47 14.32 -4.18
N SER A 25 7.21 13.07 -3.80
CA SER A 25 7.65 12.44 -2.54
C SER A 25 7.48 10.90 -2.64
N HIS A 26 7.87 10.18 -1.59
CA HIS A 26 7.57 8.76 -1.35
C HIS A 26 8.10 7.76 -2.41
N SER A 27 7.45 7.63 -3.56
CA SER A 27 7.82 6.71 -4.66
C SER A 27 7.86 7.39 -6.03
N ALA A 28 7.86 8.72 -6.06
CA ALA A 28 7.82 9.51 -7.29
C ALA A 28 9.02 9.28 -8.23
N LEU A 29 10.20 8.98 -7.70
CA LEU A 29 11.37 8.71 -8.55
C LEU A 29 11.21 7.40 -9.34
N ASP A 30 10.66 6.35 -8.73
CA ASP A 30 10.36 5.08 -9.41
C ASP A 30 9.27 5.29 -10.47
N ALA A 31 8.17 5.98 -10.12
CA ALA A 31 7.12 6.30 -11.06
C ALA A 31 7.62 7.13 -12.26
N TRP A 32 8.45 8.15 -11.98
CA TRP A 32 9.06 8.99 -13.01
C TRP A 32 9.99 8.21 -13.94
N GLN A 33 10.85 7.35 -13.37
CA GLN A 33 11.71 6.46 -14.15
C GLN A 33 10.88 5.56 -15.05
N GLY A 34 9.81 4.95 -14.53
CA GLY A 34 8.93 4.08 -15.30
C GLY A 34 8.23 4.81 -16.45
N GLN A 35 7.75 6.03 -16.22
CA GLN A 35 7.14 6.87 -17.27
C GLN A 35 8.15 7.15 -18.39
N ARG A 36 9.38 7.56 -18.04
CA ARG A 36 10.47 7.77 -19.00
C ARG A 36 10.73 6.50 -19.81
N ASN A 37 10.92 5.35 -19.15
CA ASN A 37 11.27 4.08 -19.78
C ASN A 37 10.21 3.60 -20.79
N TYR A 38 8.94 3.97 -20.61
CA TYR A 38 7.86 3.61 -21.51
C TYR A 38 7.46 4.72 -22.50
N GLY A 39 8.08 5.89 -22.40
CA GLY A 39 7.85 7.04 -23.28
C GLY A 39 6.59 7.83 -22.92
N VAL A 40 6.13 7.72 -21.68
CA VAL A 40 5.03 8.53 -21.13
C VAL A 40 5.64 9.83 -20.61
N ARG A 41 5.16 10.98 -21.10
CA ARG A 41 5.57 12.29 -20.56
C ARG A 41 5.15 12.41 -19.11
N SER A 42 5.91 13.15 -18.32
CA SER A 42 5.66 13.25 -16.87
C SER A 42 5.72 14.67 -16.33
N ILE A 43 4.92 14.90 -15.29
CA ILE A 43 4.99 16.09 -14.46
C ILE A 43 5.26 15.64 -13.03
N ILE A 44 6.19 16.29 -12.35
CA ILE A 44 6.42 16.15 -10.92
C ILE A 44 6.13 17.49 -10.28
N TYR A 45 5.18 17.54 -9.35
CA TYR A 45 4.98 18.73 -8.52
C TYR A 45 5.58 18.53 -7.13
N THR A 46 6.30 19.54 -6.65
CA THR A 46 7.06 19.50 -5.40
C THR A 46 7.07 20.88 -4.75
N THR A 47 7.45 20.95 -3.48
CA THR A 47 7.69 22.23 -2.79
C THR A 47 9.16 22.64 -2.85
N PRO A 48 9.50 23.93 -2.63
CA PRO A 48 10.88 24.42 -2.63
C PRO A 48 11.81 23.60 -1.74
N ALA A 49 11.36 23.20 -0.55
CA ALA A 49 12.15 22.44 0.42
C ALA A 49 12.55 21.04 -0.10
N ARG A 50 11.74 20.43 -0.98
CA ARG A 50 11.95 19.08 -1.52
C ARG A 50 12.42 19.08 -2.98
N ALA A 51 12.33 20.23 -3.67
CA ALA A 51 12.68 20.37 -5.08
C ALA A 51 14.10 19.89 -5.41
N ARG A 52 15.06 20.06 -4.47
CA ARG A 52 16.43 19.57 -4.63
C ARG A 52 16.51 18.09 -5.00
N ILE A 53 15.61 17.24 -4.49
CA ILE A 53 15.57 15.81 -4.81
C ILE A 53 15.40 15.61 -6.32
N TYR A 54 14.44 16.30 -6.92
CA TYR A 54 14.09 16.13 -8.34
C TYR A 54 15.03 16.89 -9.26
N LEU A 55 15.50 18.06 -8.84
CA LEU A 55 16.49 18.86 -9.58
C LEU A 55 17.85 18.14 -9.67
N GLN A 56 18.25 17.40 -8.64
CA GLN A 56 19.51 16.64 -8.63
C GLN A 56 19.39 15.22 -9.20
N ASN A 57 18.17 14.74 -9.49
CA ASN A 57 17.92 13.42 -10.08
C ASN A 57 17.07 13.52 -11.36
N PRO A 58 17.46 14.32 -12.36
CA PRO A 58 16.66 14.49 -13.57
C PRO A 58 16.55 13.19 -14.37
N MET A 59 15.32 12.73 -14.64
CA MET A 59 15.07 11.61 -15.55
C MET A 59 14.75 12.15 -16.94
N VAL A 60 15.77 12.14 -17.80
CA VAL A 60 15.71 12.65 -19.18
C VAL A 60 16.15 11.60 -20.19
N GLY A 61 15.95 11.87 -21.48
CA GLY A 61 16.14 10.92 -22.57
C GLY A 61 14.84 10.23 -23.00
N LYS A 62 14.83 9.75 -24.25
CA LYS A 62 13.80 8.85 -24.79
C LYS A 62 13.96 7.44 -24.20
N PRO A 63 12.94 6.57 -24.35
CA PRO A 63 13.12 5.14 -24.09
C PRO A 63 14.38 4.62 -24.79
N ASP A 64 15.20 3.88 -24.04
CA ASP A 64 16.44 3.25 -24.50
C ASP A 64 17.56 4.21 -24.95
N GLU A 65 17.40 5.53 -24.79
CA GLU A 65 18.46 6.51 -25.08
C GLU A 65 19.51 6.50 -23.94
N ALA A 66 20.76 6.22 -24.30
CA ALA A 66 21.88 6.32 -23.38
C ALA A 66 22.14 7.80 -23.01
N VAL A 67 22.34 8.07 -21.72
CA VAL A 67 22.59 9.41 -21.20
C VAL A 67 24.10 9.60 -21.05
N GLU A 68 24.75 10.18 -22.08
CA GLU A 68 26.17 10.53 -22.05
C GLU A 68 26.38 12.03 -21.75
N ASP A 69 25.58 12.91 -22.37
CA ASP A 69 25.53 14.35 -22.09
C ASP A 69 24.29 14.69 -21.24
N LEU A 70 24.38 14.46 -19.94
CA LEU A 70 23.28 14.72 -19.02
C LEU A 70 22.82 16.20 -19.06
N PRO A 71 23.69 17.22 -18.97
CA PRO A 71 23.27 18.62 -19.06
C PRO A 71 22.57 18.97 -20.37
N GLY A 72 23.07 18.47 -21.51
CA GLY A 72 22.44 18.68 -22.82
C GLY A 72 21.03 18.08 -22.89
N LEU A 73 20.86 16.85 -22.41
CA LEU A 73 19.56 16.19 -22.35
C LEU A 73 18.61 16.87 -21.35
N VAL A 74 19.12 17.36 -20.22
CA VAL A 74 18.33 18.18 -19.28
C VAL A 74 17.82 19.44 -19.96
N LYS A 75 18.67 20.17 -20.68
CA LYS A 75 18.27 21.36 -21.44
C LYS A 75 17.23 21.03 -22.51
N ARG A 76 17.37 19.89 -23.20
CA ARG A 76 16.43 19.44 -24.23
C ARG A 76 15.07 19.06 -23.65
N ASP A 77 15.05 18.18 -22.65
CA ASP A 77 13.88 17.40 -22.26
C ASP A 77 13.15 17.90 -21.00
N LEU A 78 13.84 18.59 -20.09
CA LEU A 78 13.29 18.98 -18.80
C LEU A 78 12.89 20.45 -18.80
N ARG A 79 11.71 20.74 -18.25
CA ARG A 79 11.28 22.11 -17.94
C ARG A 79 11.06 22.23 -16.44
N VAL A 80 11.29 23.42 -15.90
CA VAL A 80 10.98 23.75 -14.52
C VAL A 80 10.11 25.00 -14.54
N VAL A 81 8.95 24.93 -13.89
CA VAL A 81 7.97 26.03 -13.80
C VAL A 81 7.49 26.18 -12.36
N ASN A 82 6.96 27.34 -12.03
CA ASN A 82 6.29 27.60 -10.75
C ASN A 82 4.76 27.69 -10.87
N ASP A 83 4.23 27.71 -12.10
CA ASP A 83 2.79 27.65 -12.38
C ASP A 83 2.50 26.57 -13.44
N PRO A 84 1.61 25.59 -13.19
CA PRO A 84 1.16 24.63 -14.19
C PRO A 84 0.63 25.25 -15.50
N LYS A 85 0.12 26.49 -15.46
CA LYS A 85 -0.35 27.23 -16.65
C LYS A 85 0.74 27.51 -17.68
N ASP A 86 2.00 27.53 -17.24
CA ASP A 86 3.15 27.76 -18.13
C ASP A 86 3.50 26.53 -18.97
N ILE A 87 2.91 25.37 -18.66
CA ILE A 87 3.16 24.13 -19.37
C ILE A 87 2.39 24.12 -20.69
N LYS A 88 3.13 24.12 -21.80
CA LYS A 88 2.55 23.97 -23.14
C LYS A 88 2.56 22.50 -23.53
N LYS A 89 1.38 21.91 -23.73
CA LYS A 89 1.23 20.51 -24.18
C LYS A 89 1.95 20.22 -25.50
N THR A 90 1.97 21.16 -26.43
CA THR A 90 2.67 21.04 -27.72
C THR A 90 4.18 21.29 -27.62
N GLY A 91 4.68 21.63 -26.43
CA GLY A 91 6.10 21.89 -26.20
C GLY A 91 6.96 20.64 -26.34
N ASP A 92 8.19 20.82 -26.81
CA ASP A 92 9.19 19.77 -26.87
C ASP A 92 9.81 19.57 -25.47
N TRP A 93 9.13 18.77 -24.65
CA TRP A 93 9.58 18.35 -23.32
C TRP A 93 9.18 16.89 -23.08
N ARG A 94 9.95 16.22 -22.22
CA ARG A 94 9.66 14.86 -21.73
C ARG A 94 9.21 14.86 -20.28
N SER A 95 9.77 15.78 -19.50
CA SER A 95 9.36 15.96 -18.10
C SER A 95 9.26 17.43 -17.71
N VAL A 96 8.36 17.74 -16.78
CA VAL A 96 8.27 19.04 -16.14
C VAL A 96 8.35 18.89 -14.62
N ILE A 97 9.13 19.74 -13.97
CA ILE A 97 9.08 19.93 -12.52
C ILE A 97 8.28 21.20 -12.23
N VAL A 98 7.20 21.07 -11.48
CA VAL A 98 6.39 22.19 -10.98
C VAL A 98 6.78 22.43 -9.53
N ILE A 99 7.20 23.66 -9.21
CA ILE A 99 7.51 24.07 -7.84
C ILE A 99 6.33 24.87 -7.30
N LEU A 100 5.55 24.26 -6.40
CA LEU A 100 4.40 24.88 -5.73
C LEU A 100 4.78 25.30 -4.31
N ASP A 101 4.11 26.32 -3.76
CA ASP A 101 4.31 26.69 -2.35
C ASP A 101 3.87 25.56 -1.42
N ASN A 102 2.69 24.99 -1.66
CA ASN A 102 2.16 23.82 -0.96
C ASN A 102 1.74 22.73 -1.93
N TYR A 103 1.84 21.46 -1.51
CA TYR A 103 1.37 20.33 -2.33
C TYR A 103 -0.13 20.41 -2.64
N SER A 104 -0.96 20.89 -1.70
CA SER A 104 -2.40 21.03 -1.87
C SER A 104 -2.79 22.08 -2.91
N ASP A 105 -1.90 23.00 -3.26
CA ASP A 105 -2.17 24.01 -4.29
C ASP A 105 -2.41 23.40 -5.67
N ILE A 106 -1.98 22.15 -5.90
CA ILE A 106 -2.23 21.42 -7.16
C ILE A 106 -3.72 21.32 -7.52
N VAL A 107 -4.60 21.30 -6.51
CA VAL A 107 -6.06 21.20 -6.71
C VAL A 107 -6.60 22.42 -7.47
N LYS A 108 -5.98 23.59 -7.30
CA LYS A 108 -6.36 24.84 -7.98
C LYS A 108 -6.14 24.80 -9.50
N TYR A 109 -5.37 23.80 -9.98
CA TYR A 109 -4.97 23.66 -11.37
C TYR A 109 -5.61 22.43 -12.04
N ALA A 110 -6.68 21.88 -11.47
CA ALA A 110 -7.30 20.65 -11.97
C ALA A 110 -7.69 20.75 -13.45
N ASP A 111 -8.27 21.87 -13.88
CA ASP A 111 -8.68 22.10 -15.26
C ASP A 111 -7.47 22.13 -16.21
N GLU A 112 -6.42 22.88 -15.86
CA GLU A 112 -5.19 22.93 -16.65
C GLU A 112 -4.51 21.57 -16.76
N LEU A 113 -4.49 20.80 -15.68
CA LEU A 113 -3.93 19.45 -15.65
C LEU A 113 -4.75 18.49 -16.52
N VAL A 114 -6.09 18.60 -16.51
CA VAL A 114 -6.96 17.81 -17.38
C VAL A 114 -6.74 18.16 -18.86
N ASP A 115 -6.57 19.44 -19.20
CA ASP A 115 -6.27 19.90 -20.57
C ASP A 115 -4.91 19.38 -21.07
N LEU A 116 -3.93 19.30 -20.16
CA LEU A 116 -2.63 18.66 -20.40
C LEU A 116 -2.71 17.13 -20.56
N GLU A 117 -3.88 16.52 -20.34
CA GLU A 117 -4.11 15.08 -20.30
C GLU A 117 -3.39 14.37 -19.14
N CYS A 118 -3.32 15.04 -17.98
CA CYS A 118 -2.70 14.47 -16.80
C CYS A 118 -3.49 13.31 -16.20
N MET A 119 -2.77 12.29 -15.76
CA MET A 119 -3.27 11.21 -14.92
C MET A 119 -2.44 11.14 -13.65
N GLN A 120 -3.06 11.34 -12.49
CA GLN A 120 -2.37 11.30 -11.19
C GLN A 120 -1.96 9.87 -10.86
N ILE A 121 -0.64 9.66 -10.72
CA ILE A 121 -0.07 8.43 -10.18
C ILE A 121 -0.01 8.55 -8.67
N THR A 122 -0.70 7.65 -7.97
CA THR A 122 -0.92 7.76 -6.54
C THR A 122 0.23 7.17 -5.73
N ASN A 123 0.64 7.89 -4.70
CA ASN A 123 1.55 7.43 -3.66
C ASN A 123 1.03 7.91 -2.30
N ARG A 124 1.63 7.50 -1.16
CA ARG A 124 1.12 7.89 0.16
C ARG A 124 1.08 9.40 0.36
N ALA A 125 2.08 10.11 -0.14
CA ALA A 125 2.20 11.55 0.05
C ALA A 125 1.07 12.31 -0.67
N PHE A 126 0.55 11.79 -1.79
CA PHE A 126 -0.64 12.34 -2.44
C PHE A 126 -1.86 12.28 -1.50
N ALA A 127 -2.17 11.09 -0.95
CA ALA A 127 -3.28 10.95 -0.01
C ALA A 127 -3.12 11.83 1.23
N VAL A 128 -1.90 11.99 1.76
CA VAL A 128 -1.65 12.77 2.97
C VAL A 128 -1.68 14.29 2.71
N TYR A 129 -0.99 14.79 1.68
CA TYR A 129 -0.84 16.23 1.49
C TYR A 129 -1.95 16.86 0.64
N VAL A 130 -2.68 16.06 -0.14
CA VAL A 130 -3.79 16.53 -0.98
C VAL A 130 -5.14 16.02 -0.47
N GLY A 131 -5.19 14.98 0.37
CA GLY A 131 -6.44 14.39 0.84
C GLY A 131 -7.34 15.33 1.64
N GLY A 132 -6.79 16.32 2.33
CA GLY A 132 -7.53 17.29 3.14
C GLY A 132 -7.88 16.78 4.54
N ASP A 133 -8.30 15.53 4.67
CA ASP A 133 -8.68 14.88 5.92
C ASP A 133 -8.48 13.34 5.87
N GLU A 134 -8.84 12.64 6.95
CA GLU A 134 -8.73 11.19 7.11
C GLU A 134 -9.59 10.41 6.09
N ILE A 135 -10.64 11.04 5.57
CA ILE A 135 -11.52 10.43 4.54
C ILE A 135 -11.11 10.82 3.12
N CYS A 136 -10.03 11.59 2.96
CA CYS A 136 -9.53 12.11 1.69
C CYS A 136 -10.58 12.95 0.93
N SER A 137 -11.36 13.78 1.64
CA SER A 137 -12.50 14.52 1.07
C SER A 137 -12.14 15.40 -0.12
N VAL A 138 -10.98 16.06 -0.11
CA VAL A 138 -10.52 16.89 -1.24
C VAL A 138 -10.26 16.03 -2.47
N ILE A 139 -9.63 14.87 -2.30
CA ILE A 139 -9.40 13.93 -3.39
C ILE A 139 -10.73 13.34 -3.89
N GLU A 140 -11.66 13.01 -3.00
CA GLU A 140 -12.94 12.41 -3.41
C GLU A 140 -13.91 13.40 -4.05
N ASN A 141 -13.91 14.67 -3.65
CA ASN A 141 -14.94 15.63 -4.05
C ASN A 141 -14.44 16.75 -4.96
N ASP A 142 -13.18 17.18 -4.85
CA ASP A 142 -12.71 18.43 -5.43
C ASP A 142 -11.57 18.25 -6.46
N TYR A 143 -10.86 17.11 -6.43
CA TYR A 143 -9.72 16.86 -7.32
C TYR A 143 -10.15 16.19 -8.64
N ALA A 144 -10.57 17.00 -9.62
CA ALA A 144 -11.12 16.53 -10.91
C ALA A 144 -10.10 15.97 -11.93
N VAL A 145 -8.85 15.73 -11.53
CA VAL A 145 -7.86 15.05 -12.38
C VAL A 145 -8.06 13.52 -12.28
N PRO A 146 -8.07 12.77 -13.39
CA PRO A 146 -8.16 11.31 -13.37
C PRO A 146 -7.04 10.67 -12.55
N ILE A 147 -7.40 9.75 -11.66
CA ILE A 147 -6.45 9.05 -10.79
C ILE A 147 -6.19 7.65 -11.35
N LEU A 148 -4.94 7.28 -11.60
CA LEU A 148 -4.58 5.88 -11.82
C LEU A 148 -4.67 5.15 -10.47
N GLY A 149 -5.64 4.23 -10.38
CA GLY A 149 -5.99 3.54 -9.14
C GLY A 149 -7.43 3.76 -8.75
N SER A 150 -7.75 3.48 -7.49
CA SER A 150 -9.09 3.66 -6.92
C SER A 150 -9.13 4.82 -5.94
N ARG A 151 -9.84 5.89 -6.32
CA ARG A 151 -10.01 7.13 -5.57
C ARG A 151 -10.57 6.87 -4.17
N THR A 152 -11.60 6.03 -4.09
CA THR A 152 -12.32 5.74 -2.83
C THR A 152 -11.59 4.77 -1.92
N LEU A 153 -10.58 4.05 -2.42
CA LEU A 153 -9.77 3.13 -1.63
C LEU A 153 -8.54 3.78 -0.99
N LEU A 154 -8.15 5.00 -1.39
CA LEU A 154 -7.02 5.70 -0.76
C LEU A 154 -7.23 5.93 0.74
N LYS A 155 -8.47 6.27 1.14
CA LYS A 155 -8.82 6.57 2.53
C LYS A 155 -8.75 5.36 3.45
N ILE A 156 -8.97 4.14 2.95
CA ILE A 156 -9.03 2.96 3.83
C ILE A 156 -7.67 2.57 4.44
N GLU A 157 -6.57 3.17 3.96
CA GLU A 157 -5.25 3.13 4.60
C GLU A 157 -5.20 3.93 5.92
N ASN A 158 -6.14 4.86 6.16
CA ASN A 158 -6.22 5.69 7.37
C ASN A 158 -6.96 4.92 8.48
N ARG A 159 -6.20 4.09 9.18
CA ARG A 159 -6.67 3.11 10.18
C ARG A 159 -7.37 3.76 11.37
N GLY A 160 -8.50 3.21 11.80
CA GLY A 160 -9.22 3.63 13.01
C GLY A 160 -10.08 4.89 12.85
N GLU A 161 -9.92 5.62 11.74
CA GLU A 161 -10.64 6.88 11.49
C GLU A 161 -11.95 6.66 10.71
N LEU A 162 -12.14 5.46 10.14
CA LEU A 162 -13.23 5.13 9.23
C LEU A 162 -14.01 3.92 9.76
N GLU A 163 -15.34 3.94 9.57
CA GLU A 163 -16.19 2.76 9.81
C GLU A 163 -15.75 1.57 8.94
N LYS A 164 -15.26 1.84 7.73
CA LYS A 164 -14.78 0.85 6.75
C LYS A 164 -13.32 1.11 6.37
N ASP A 165 -12.43 1.03 7.36
CA ASP A 165 -10.99 0.99 7.11
C ASP A 165 -10.54 -0.41 6.62
N TYR A 166 -9.24 -0.60 6.38
CA TYR A 166 -8.75 -1.89 5.90
C TYR A 166 -9.01 -3.08 6.84
N TYR A 167 -9.18 -2.88 8.16
CA TYR A 167 -9.52 -3.98 9.07
C TYR A 167 -10.90 -4.52 8.73
N TRP A 168 -11.84 -3.63 8.42
CA TRP A 168 -13.18 -4.03 7.97
C TRP A 168 -13.10 -4.85 6.67
N PHE A 169 -12.31 -4.41 5.68
CA PHE A 169 -12.12 -5.17 4.44
C PHE A 169 -11.42 -6.52 4.68
N ALA A 170 -10.44 -6.55 5.59
CA ALA A 170 -9.74 -7.78 5.97
C ALA A 170 -10.67 -8.79 6.68
N GLU A 171 -11.57 -8.29 7.54
CA GLU A 171 -12.63 -9.10 8.16
C GLU A 171 -13.56 -9.68 7.09
N LYS A 172 -14.04 -8.86 6.15
CA LYS A 172 -14.88 -9.34 5.02
C LYS A 172 -14.15 -10.34 4.11
N ALA A 173 -12.86 -10.14 3.92
CA ALA A 173 -12.01 -11.07 3.18
C ALA A 173 -11.69 -12.35 3.98
N GLY A 174 -11.93 -12.37 5.29
CA GLY A 174 -11.53 -13.47 6.17
C GLY A 174 -10.03 -13.72 6.15
N ILE A 175 -9.22 -12.66 6.16
CA ILE A 175 -7.76 -12.75 6.24
C ILE A 175 -7.29 -12.37 7.66
N PRO A 176 -6.28 -13.07 8.22
CA PRO A 176 -5.82 -12.79 9.58
C PRO A 176 -5.28 -11.36 9.73
N THR A 177 -5.65 -10.69 10.81
CA THR A 177 -5.08 -9.41 11.26
C THR A 177 -4.73 -9.49 12.75
N PRO A 178 -3.90 -8.59 13.29
CA PRO A 178 -3.67 -8.53 14.73
C PRO A 178 -4.98 -8.35 15.50
N LYS A 179 -5.21 -9.19 16.52
CA LYS A 179 -6.43 -9.12 17.34
C LYS A 179 -6.53 -7.74 18.01
N ALA A 180 -7.71 -7.15 17.99
CA ALA A 180 -8.02 -5.96 18.77
C ALA A 180 -8.61 -6.38 20.12
N TYR A 181 -8.11 -5.78 21.20
CA TYR A 181 -8.58 -6.05 22.56
C TYR A 181 -9.38 -4.87 23.11
N LYS A 182 -10.58 -5.15 23.62
CA LYS A 182 -11.44 -4.13 24.24
C LYS A 182 -11.07 -3.93 25.70
N TYR A 183 -11.00 -2.68 26.13
CA TYR A 183 -10.78 -2.28 27.51
C TYR A 183 -11.74 -1.17 27.91
N GLY A 184 -11.95 -0.99 29.22
CA GLY A 184 -12.64 0.17 29.78
C GLY A 184 -11.64 1.22 30.23
N VAL A 185 -11.97 2.50 30.06
CA VAL A 185 -11.17 3.62 30.58
C VAL A 185 -11.60 3.93 32.00
N THR A 186 -10.64 4.06 32.91
CA THR A 186 -10.87 4.41 34.32
C THR A 186 -10.26 5.78 34.63
N LYS A 187 -10.45 6.28 35.86
CA LYS A 187 -9.83 7.56 36.28
C LYS A 187 -8.30 7.51 36.31
N THR A 188 -7.73 6.32 36.48
CA THR A 188 -6.29 6.12 36.73
C THR A 188 -5.61 5.27 35.67
N GLY A 189 -6.29 4.87 34.60
CA GLY A 189 -5.74 3.93 33.63
C GLY A 189 -6.80 3.31 32.72
N ILE A 190 -6.51 2.10 32.29
CA ILE A 190 -7.44 1.22 31.57
C ILE A 190 -7.70 -0.05 32.38
N HIS A 191 -8.73 -0.82 32.02
CA HIS A 191 -9.00 -2.12 32.61
C HIS A 191 -9.58 -3.11 31.58
N PHE A 192 -9.05 -4.33 31.55
CA PHE A 192 -9.58 -5.42 30.75
C PHE A 192 -10.60 -6.24 31.54
N LYS A 193 -11.67 -6.67 30.86
CA LYS A 193 -12.70 -7.51 31.51
C LYS A 193 -12.17 -8.88 31.92
N GLU A 194 -11.23 -9.42 31.15
CA GLU A 194 -10.61 -10.72 31.35
C GLU A 194 -9.10 -10.58 31.17
N PRO A 195 -8.27 -11.29 31.95
CA PRO A 195 -6.82 -11.32 31.74
C PRO A 195 -6.45 -11.85 30.36
N ILE A 196 -5.49 -11.21 29.69
CA ILE A 196 -4.97 -11.60 28.38
C ILE A 196 -3.47 -11.85 28.52
N ASP A 197 -3.07 -13.11 28.41
CA ASP A 197 -1.67 -13.58 28.49
C ASP A 197 -1.03 -13.63 27.09
N GLU A 198 -0.99 -12.48 26.40
CA GLU A 198 -0.34 -12.33 25.10
C GLU A 198 0.32 -10.95 24.97
N PRO A 199 1.49 -10.84 24.29
CA PRO A 199 2.12 -9.55 24.02
C PRO A 199 1.19 -8.59 23.27
N MET A 200 1.14 -7.35 23.71
CA MET A 200 0.22 -6.35 23.18
C MET A 200 0.81 -4.94 23.15
N ILE A 201 0.24 -4.11 22.30
CA ILE A 201 0.61 -2.72 22.13
C ILE A 201 -0.63 -1.85 22.26
N LEU A 202 -0.57 -0.84 23.13
CA LEU A 202 -1.49 0.29 23.10
C LEU A 202 -0.94 1.35 22.15
N LYS A 203 -1.78 1.81 21.24
CA LYS A 203 -1.56 2.98 20.39
C LYS A 203 -2.56 4.05 20.84
N ALA A 204 -2.06 5.15 21.37
CA ALA A 204 -2.89 6.26 21.85
C ALA A 204 -2.28 7.61 21.45
N GLU A 205 -3.10 8.66 21.45
CA GLU A 205 -2.61 10.03 21.21
C GLU A 205 -1.83 10.55 22.42
N HIS A 206 -0.74 11.27 22.17
CA HIS A 206 0.02 11.94 23.22
C HIS A 206 -0.71 13.21 23.68
N ALA A 207 -0.89 13.38 24.99
CA ALA A 207 -1.62 14.48 25.61
C ALA A 207 -1.11 15.90 25.28
N HIS A 208 0.14 16.05 24.84
CA HIS A 208 0.77 17.36 24.59
C HIS A 208 1.26 17.55 23.16
N ARG A 209 1.11 16.54 22.30
CA ARG A 209 1.67 16.54 20.95
C ARG A 209 0.67 15.91 19.99
N ALA A 210 -0.16 16.76 19.39
CA ALA A 210 -1.28 16.36 18.53
C ALA A 210 -0.87 15.47 17.33
N PHE A 211 0.39 15.49 16.92
CA PHE A 211 0.91 14.67 15.81
C PHE A 211 1.77 13.48 16.27
N GLU A 212 2.01 13.30 17.57
CA GLU A 212 2.76 12.18 18.10
C GLU A 212 1.83 11.15 18.76
N ARG A 213 2.05 9.88 18.42
CA ARG A 213 1.36 8.75 19.05
C ARG A 213 2.27 8.11 20.10
N GLU A 214 1.69 7.77 21.23
CA GLU A 214 2.32 6.93 22.23
C GLU A 214 2.09 5.46 21.93
N PHE A 215 3.18 4.70 21.96
CA PHE A 215 3.19 3.26 21.80
C PHE A 215 3.62 2.64 23.12
N ILE A 216 2.71 1.94 23.79
CA ILE A 216 3.02 1.24 25.05
C ILE A 216 3.01 -0.25 24.79
N PHE A 217 4.18 -0.86 24.87
CA PHE A 217 4.40 -2.29 24.70
C PHE A 217 4.25 -2.99 26.05
N ALA A 218 3.51 -4.09 26.09
CA ALA A 218 3.31 -4.88 27.28
C ALA A 218 3.39 -6.39 26.99
N ALA A 219 3.82 -7.14 28.00
CA ALA A 219 3.88 -8.60 27.95
C ALA A 219 2.48 -9.24 27.98
N ASP A 220 1.56 -8.62 28.70
CA ASP A 220 0.19 -9.08 28.95
C ASP A 220 -0.72 -7.89 29.34
N SER A 221 -1.99 -8.16 29.63
CA SER A 221 -2.96 -7.12 30.02
C SER A 221 -2.60 -6.43 31.34
N ALA A 222 -2.02 -7.13 32.31
CA ALA A 222 -1.71 -6.56 33.62
C ALA A 222 -0.52 -5.60 33.54
N ASP A 223 0.53 -5.97 32.80
CA ASP A 223 1.67 -5.09 32.51
C ASP A 223 1.23 -3.83 31.72
N LEU A 224 0.26 -3.96 30.81
CA LEU A 224 -0.29 -2.82 30.09
C LEU A 224 -1.07 -1.88 31.02
N GLU A 225 -1.97 -2.40 31.86
CA GLU A 225 -2.71 -1.60 32.85
C GLU A 225 -1.76 -0.81 33.77
N GLU A 226 -0.69 -1.45 34.24
CA GLU A 226 0.32 -0.81 35.09
C GLU A 226 1.07 0.30 34.35
N LYS A 227 1.55 0.03 33.13
CA LYS A 227 2.27 1.03 32.31
C LYS A 227 1.40 2.22 31.95
N VAL A 228 0.15 2.01 31.56
CA VAL A 228 -0.79 3.10 31.24
C VAL A 228 -1.04 3.98 32.45
N ALA A 229 -1.22 3.40 33.65
CA ALA A 229 -1.38 4.18 34.88
C ALA A 229 -0.15 5.05 35.18
N ARG A 230 1.06 4.55 34.91
CA ARG A 230 2.31 5.31 35.02
C ARG A 230 2.35 6.49 34.03
N GLU A 231 1.98 6.28 32.77
CA GLU A 231 2.00 7.32 31.73
C GLU A 231 0.92 8.40 31.95
N ILE A 232 -0.28 8.06 32.42
CA ILE A 232 -1.27 9.06 32.84
C ILE A 232 -0.71 9.93 33.97
N LYS A 233 -0.08 9.30 34.97
CA LYS A 233 0.52 10.03 36.10
C LYS A 233 1.66 10.95 35.65
N ALA A 234 2.38 10.57 34.60
CA ALA A 234 3.43 11.38 33.98
C ALA A 234 2.89 12.54 33.12
N GLY A 235 1.58 12.57 32.83
CA GLY A 235 0.94 13.57 31.97
C GLY A 235 1.09 13.27 30.47
N ASN A 236 1.57 12.08 30.12
CA ASN A 236 1.85 11.67 28.75
C ASN A 236 0.56 11.24 28.02
N LEU A 237 -0.34 10.57 28.74
CA LEU A 237 -1.67 10.16 28.26
C LEU A 237 -2.81 10.96 28.88
N SER A 238 -3.84 11.23 28.07
CA SER A 238 -5.12 11.80 28.51
C SER A 238 -6.22 10.74 28.51
N LYS A 239 -7.31 10.99 29.26
CA LYS A 239 -8.49 10.12 29.25
C LYS A 239 -9.10 10.02 27.84
N GLU A 240 -9.16 11.15 27.13
CA GLU A 240 -9.65 11.23 25.75
C GLU A 240 -8.76 10.42 24.79
N GLY A 241 -7.43 10.54 24.91
CA GLY A 241 -6.48 9.75 24.12
C GLY A 241 -6.59 8.24 24.37
N LEU A 242 -7.04 7.83 25.56
CA LEU A 242 -7.34 6.43 25.88
C LEU A 242 -8.71 5.97 25.38
N GLU A 243 -9.71 6.85 25.30
CA GLU A 243 -11.02 6.54 24.72
C GLU A 243 -10.92 6.30 23.21
N ASN A 244 -10.02 7.04 22.54
CA ASN A 244 -9.70 6.85 21.12
C ASN A 244 -8.55 5.84 20.89
N GLY A 245 -7.92 5.38 21.97
CA GLY A 245 -6.79 4.46 21.91
C GLY A 245 -7.19 3.07 21.43
N ARG A 246 -6.22 2.33 20.89
CA ARG A 246 -6.41 0.97 20.42
C ARG A 246 -5.36 0.04 20.99
N VAL A 247 -5.81 -1.07 21.57
CA VAL A 247 -4.92 -2.17 21.97
C VAL A 247 -4.97 -3.27 20.94
N GLU A 248 -3.80 -3.65 20.45
CA GLU A 248 -3.63 -4.70 19.44
C GLU A 248 -2.64 -5.77 19.93
N GLN A 249 -2.85 -7.00 19.47
CA GLN A 249 -1.87 -8.07 19.58
C GLN A 249 -0.54 -7.68 18.92
N ILE A 250 0.57 -7.92 19.60
CA ILE A 250 1.90 -7.91 18.97
C ILE A 250 2.11 -9.27 18.32
N VAL A 251 2.02 -9.31 17.00
CA VAL A 251 2.31 -10.52 16.24
C VAL A 251 3.82 -10.65 16.06
N LEU A 252 4.38 -11.77 16.50
CA LEU A 252 5.82 -12.04 16.44
C LEU A 252 6.16 -12.75 15.13
N GLY A 253 6.95 -12.09 14.27
CA GLY A 253 7.43 -12.67 13.03
C GLY A 253 8.20 -11.67 12.18
N PRO A 254 8.92 -12.11 11.15
CA PRO A 254 9.47 -11.20 10.15
C PRO A 254 8.35 -10.43 9.47
N HIS A 255 8.60 -9.14 9.26
CA HIS A 255 7.71 -8.25 8.53
C HIS A 255 8.08 -8.26 7.03
N ALA A 256 7.09 -8.45 6.17
CA ALA A 256 7.25 -8.49 4.73
C ALA A 256 6.13 -7.72 4.03
N ASN A 257 6.52 -6.82 3.12
CA ASN A 257 5.63 -6.07 2.25
C ASN A 257 5.54 -6.80 0.92
N PHE A 258 4.39 -7.39 0.62
CA PHE A 258 4.15 -8.09 -0.64
C PHE A 258 3.58 -7.11 -1.65
N ASN A 259 4.35 -6.75 -2.66
CA ASN A 259 3.96 -5.76 -3.67
C ASN A 259 3.32 -6.45 -4.88
N PHE A 260 2.11 -6.01 -5.20
CA PHE A 260 1.28 -6.49 -6.29
C PHE A 260 0.97 -5.38 -7.29
N PHE A 261 0.51 -5.78 -8.47
CA PHE A 261 -0.09 -4.90 -9.46
C PHE A 261 -1.32 -5.57 -10.05
N PHE A 262 -2.50 -5.01 -9.80
CA PHE A 262 -3.72 -5.49 -10.44
C PHE A 262 -3.90 -4.82 -11.81
N SER A 263 -4.00 -5.63 -12.86
CA SER A 263 -4.23 -5.16 -14.24
C SER A 263 -5.67 -5.37 -14.68
N PRO A 264 -6.49 -4.30 -14.81
CA PRO A 264 -7.83 -4.41 -15.39
C PRO A 264 -7.83 -4.94 -16.83
N LEU A 265 -6.76 -4.70 -17.59
CA LEU A 265 -6.61 -5.19 -18.96
C LEU A 265 -6.43 -6.72 -18.98
N ASP A 266 -5.54 -7.22 -18.11
CA ASP A 266 -5.27 -8.66 -18.02
C ASP A 266 -6.49 -9.40 -17.43
N ALA A 267 -7.26 -8.77 -16.55
CA ALA A 267 -8.50 -9.34 -15.99
C ALA A 267 -9.61 -9.54 -17.04
N LYS A 268 -9.56 -8.82 -18.16
CA LYS A 268 -10.50 -8.96 -19.29
C LYS A 268 -10.01 -9.91 -20.38
N SER A 269 -8.75 -10.34 -20.29
CA SER A 269 -8.10 -11.17 -21.30
C SER A 269 -8.37 -12.66 -21.05
N ASP A 270 -8.30 -13.47 -22.11
CA ASP A 270 -8.34 -14.93 -22.00
C ASP A 270 -6.99 -15.46 -21.53
N TRP A 271 -6.99 -16.27 -20.48
CA TRP A 271 -5.81 -16.93 -19.90
C TRP A 271 -5.70 -18.41 -20.32
N GLY A 272 -6.54 -18.87 -21.25
CA GLY A 272 -6.50 -20.21 -21.79
C GLY A 272 -6.83 -21.28 -20.75
N ASP A 273 -5.97 -22.28 -20.60
CA ASP A 273 -6.23 -23.38 -19.67
C ASP A 273 -6.02 -22.99 -18.20
N VAL A 274 -5.23 -21.94 -17.93
CA VAL A 274 -4.94 -21.51 -16.56
C VAL A 274 -6.20 -21.00 -15.87
N GLU A 275 -7.02 -20.17 -16.53
CA GLU A 275 -8.30 -19.72 -15.94
C GLU A 275 -9.29 -20.86 -15.71
N LYS A 276 -9.32 -21.85 -16.60
CA LYS A 276 -10.21 -23.00 -16.49
C LYS A 276 -9.83 -23.85 -15.28
N TRP A 277 -8.53 -24.13 -15.11
CA TRP A 277 -8.03 -24.86 -13.95
C TRP A 277 -8.19 -24.06 -12.67
N PHE A 278 -7.91 -22.76 -12.67
CA PHE A 278 -8.09 -21.92 -11.49
C PHE A 278 -9.56 -21.89 -11.04
N SER A 279 -10.48 -21.63 -11.98
CA SER A 279 -11.92 -21.66 -11.74
C SER A 279 -12.38 -23.01 -11.18
N LYS A 280 -11.91 -24.12 -11.78
CA LYS A 280 -12.23 -25.48 -11.34
C LYS A 280 -11.68 -25.82 -9.96
N LEU A 281 -10.41 -25.50 -9.69
CA LEU A 281 -9.72 -25.86 -8.46
C LEU A 281 -10.23 -25.05 -7.27
N TYR A 282 -10.47 -23.75 -7.46
CA TYR A 282 -10.83 -22.83 -6.37
C TYR A 282 -12.32 -22.48 -6.33
N ASN A 283 -13.13 -23.16 -7.14
CA ASN A 283 -14.59 -23.03 -7.20
C ASN A 283 -15.07 -21.58 -7.34
N VAL A 284 -14.41 -20.82 -8.21
CA VAL A 284 -14.77 -19.46 -8.58
C VAL A 284 -15.23 -19.42 -10.03
N ASN A 285 -16.00 -18.40 -10.41
CA ASN A 285 -16.38 -18.25 -11.81
C ASN A 285 -15.17 -17.81 -12.67
N ARG A 286 -15.28 -17.87 -14.00
CA ARG A 286 -14.14 -17.55 -14.90
C ARG A 286 -13.70 -16.09 -14.82
N GLU A 287 -14.62 -15.16 -14.55
CA GLU A 287 -14.28 -13.74 -14.38
C GLU A 287 -13.46 -13.54 -13.11
N GLU A 288 -13.88 -14.12 -11.99
CA GLU A 288 -13.14 -14.12 -10.72
C GLU A 288 -11.77 -14.77 -10.87
N ALA A 289 -11.66 -15.88 -11.60
CA ALA A 289 -10.38 -16.51 -11.91
C ALA A 289 -9.44 -15.55 -12.64
N ARG A 290 -9.92 -14.84 -13.69
CA ARG A 290 -9.11 -13.86 -14.42
C ARG A 290 -8.70 -12.67 -13.54
N ILE A 291 -9.58 -12.22 -12.64
CA ILE A 291 -9.27 -11.16 -11.68
C ILE A 291 -8.12 -11.58 -10.76
N CYS A 292 -8.16 -12.79 -10.21
CA CYS A 292 -7.09 -13.30 -9.35
C CYS A 292 -5.78 -13.48 -10.14
N LEU A 293 -5.84 -14.02 -11.35
CA LEU A 293 -4.66 -14.19 -12.22
C LEU A 293 -4.03 -12.84 -12.65
N ALA A 294 -4.86 -11.81 -12.83
CA ALA A 294 -4.44 -10.45 -13.15
C ALA A 294 -3.83 -9.69 -11.95
N ASN A 295 -3.90 -10.25 -10.74
CA ASN A 295 -3.27 -9.73 -9.54
C ASN A 295 -1.78 -10.13 -9.49
N GLN A 296 -0.94 -9.35 -10.13
CA GLN A 296 0.45 -9.74 -10.40
C GLN A 296 1.33 -9.48 -9.19
N PHE A 297 1.81 -10.54 -8.56
CA PHE A 297 2.88 -10.43 -7.57
C PHE A 297 4.19 -9.99 -8.23
N LEU A 298 4.80 -8.91 -7.72
CA LEU A 298 5.98 -8.26 -8.30
C LEU A 298 7.23 -8.43 -7.45
N SER A 299 7.13 -8.10 -6.15
CA SER A 299 8.29 -8.06 -5.26
C SER A 299 7.95 -8.19 -3.78
N ILE A 300 8.99 -8.40 -2.98
CA ILE A 300 8.94 -8.30 -1.53
C ILE A 300 10.02 -7.34 -1.06
N ASP A 301 9.63 -6.44 -0.16
CA ASP A 301 10.54 -5.61 0.62
C ASP A 301 10.21 -5.68 2.12
N GLU A 302 11.10 -5.19 2.96
CA GLU A 302 10.86 -4.96 4.38
C GLU A 302 11.21 -3.52 4.76
N ARG A 303 10.60 -3.01 5.83
CA ARG A 303 10.88 -1.68 6.38
C ARG A 303 12.10 -1.75 7.29
N ARG A 304 12.93 -0.71 7.24
CA ARG A 304 14.05 -0.48 8.16
C ARG A 304 13.76 0.77 8.96
N GLU A 305 13.75 0.64 10.28
CA GLU A 305 13.12 1.61 11.18
C GLU A 305 14.12 2.17 12.21
N THR A 306 14.15 3.50 12.33
CA THR A 306 14.96 4.22 13.32
C THR A 306 14.06 4.62 14.49
N ILE A 307 14.42 4.39 15.76
CA ILE A 307 15.65 3.84 16.34
C ILE A 307 15.59 2.33 16.61
N LEU A 308 14.46 1.67 16.31
CA LEU A 308 14.24 0.25 16.62
C LEU A 308 15.37 -0.65 16.13
N ASP A 309 15.78 -0.53 14.86
CA ASP A 309 16.83 -1.38 14.29
C ASP A 309 18.21 -1.10 14.90
N GLY A 310 18.43 0.11 15.42
CA GLY A 310 19.61 0.44 16.21
C GLY A 310 19.57 -0.23 17.59
N LEU A 311 18.41 -0.20 18.26
CA LEU A 311 18.22 -0.82 19.57
C LEU A 311 18.45 -2.33 19.53
N LYS A 312 17.93 -3.02 18.49
CA LYS A 312 18.10 -4.47 18.27
C LYS A 312 19.58 -4.90 18.18
N ARG A 313 20.50 -3.98 17.85
CA ARG A 313 21.95 -4.25 17.72
C ARG A 313 22.70 -4.16 19.04
N LEU A 314 22.09 -3.63 20.09
CA LEU A 314 22.74 -3.46 21.38
C LEU A 314 22.64 -4.75 22.23
N PRO A 315 23.64 -5.05 23.07
CA PRO A 315 23.51 -6.08 24.09
C PRO A 315 22.33 -5.83 25.04
N ALA A 316 21.72 -6.90 25.56
CA ALA A 316 20.52 -6.81 26.40
C ALA A 316 20.73 -5.94 27.67
N ASP A 317 21.91 -5.98 28.29
CA ASP A 317 22.22 -5.18 29.47
C ASP A 317 22.28 -3.67 29.17
N VAL A 318 22.64 -3.28 27.94
CA VAL A 318 22.59 -1.90 27.46
C VAL A 318 21.15 -1.50 27.14
N GLN A 319 20.40 -2.36 26.45
CA GLN A 319 18.98 -2.11 26.17
C GLN A 319 18.19 -1.85 27.47
N ASN A 320 18.43 -2.64 28.52
CA ASN A 320 17.80 -2.47 29.83
C ASN A 320 18.09 -1.12 30.51
N LYS A 321 19.20 -0.45 30.16
CA LYS A 321 19.54 0.90 30.64
C LYS A 321 18.84 2.00 29.83
N ILE A 322 18.42 1.71 28.60
CA ILE A 322 17.68 2.62 27.73
C ILE A 322 16.18 2.45 28.03
N LYS A 323 15.68 3.22 28.99
CA LYS A 323 14.27 3.16 29.43
C LYS A 323 13.29 3.88 28.49
N LYS A 324 13.62 4.03 27.21
CA LYS A 324 12.80 4.75 26.23
C LYS A 324 12.21 3.78 25.21
N VAL A 325 10.92 3.90 24.93
CA VAL A 325 10.27 3.17 23.85
C VAL A 325 10.94 3.55 22.51
N PRO A 326 11.36 2.56 21.68
CA PRO A 326 11.93 2.87 20.38
C PRO A 326 10.89 3.51 19.45
N SER A 327 11.33 4.43 18.60
CA SER A 327 10.53 4.88 17.46
C SER A 327 10.57 3.86 16.33
N PHE A 328 9.48 3.84 15.54
CA PHE A 328 9.27 2.97 14.38
C PHE A 328 9.30 3.77 13.08
N GLU A 329 10.09 4.86 13.05
CA GLU A 329 10.11 5.77 11.91
C GLU A 329 10.77 5.08 10.72
N VAL A 330 9.99 4.87 9.66
CA VAL A 330 10.46 4.19 8.45
C VAL A 330 11.55 5.04 7.81
N THR A 331 12.77 4.50 7.78
CA THR A 331 13.96 5.22 7.33
C THR A 331 14.47 4.70 6.01
N ALA A 332 14.42 3.38 5.82
CA ALA A 332 14.88 2.73 4.60
C ALA A 332 14.06 1.47 4.32
N HIS A 333 14.35 0.83 3.19
CA HIS A 333 13.76 -0.45 2.80
C HIS A 333 14.87 -1.42 2.41
N ALA A 334 14.63 -2.71 2.63
CA ALA A 334 15.52 -3.78 2.20
C ALA A 334 14.78 -4.81 1.36
N ILE A 335 15.52 -5.46 0.46
CA ILE A 335 14.99 -6.49 -0.42
C ILE A 335 14.87 -7.82 0.33
N LEU A 336 13.75 -8.52 0.16
CA LEU A 336 13.49 -9.81 0.82
C LEU A 336 13.06 -10.88 -0.21
N SER A 337 13.19 -12.15 0.15
CA SER A 337 12.55 -13.26 -0.54
C SER A 337 11.80 -14.13 0.46
N LEU A 338 10.70 -14.76 0.03
CA LEU A 338 9.93 -15.67 0.88
C LEU A 338 10.26 -17.12 0.56
N ARG A 339 10.20 -18.00 1.57
CA ARG A 339 10.13 -19.45 1.34
C ARG A 339 8.96 -19.75 0.40
N GLU A 340 9.25 -20.37 -0.74
CA GLU A 340 8.28 -20.52 -1.85
C GLU A 340 6.96 -21.19 -1.43
N SER A 341 7.02 -22.21 -0.56
CA SER A 341 5.83 -22.92 -0.06
C SER A 341 4.84 -22.04 0.72
N LEU A 342 5.24 -20.84 1.13
CA LEU A 342 4.39 -19.87 1.82
C LEU A 342 3.64 -18.96 0.84
N LEU A 343 4.09 -18.84 -0.41
CA LEU A 343 3.45 -17.99 -1.42
C LEU A 343 1.99 -18.37 -1.67
N LYS A 344 1.62 -19.65 -1.52
CA LYS A 344 0.23 -20.11 -1.69
C LYS A 344 -0.74 -19.40 -0.74
N ASP A 345 -0.34 -19.23 0.53
CA ASP A 345 -1.19 -18.61 1.54
C ASP A 345 -1.25 -17.09 1.34
N LEU A 346 -0.13 -16.48 0.91
CA LEU A 346 -0.09 -15.06 0.55
C LEU A 346 -0.96 -14.75 -0.67
N HIS A 347 -0.90 -15.56 -1.73
CA HIS A 347 -1.77 -15.41 -2.90
C HIS A 347 -3.24 -15.52 -2.50
N ARG A 348 -3.60 -16.54 -1.71
CA ARG A 348 -4.98 -16.71 -1.22
C ARG A 348 -5.48 -15.48 -0.47
N TYR A 349 -4.66 -14.91 0.43
CA TYR A 349 -5.07 -13.72 1.18
C TYR A 349 -5.13 -12.47 0.31
N ALA A 350 -4.19 -12.32 -0.61
CA ALA A 350 -4.20 -11.21 -1.55
C ALA A 350 -5.45 -11.24 -2.46
N ASP A 351 -5.81 -12.41 -2.96
CA ASP A 351 -6.99 -12.59 -3.83
C ASP A 351 -8.29 -12.37 -3.07
N ARG A 352 -8.41 -12.86 -1.84
CA ARG A 352 -9.58 -12.58 -0.97
C ARG A 352 -9.73 -11.09 -0.68
N PHE A 353 -8.64 -10.40 -0.37
CA PHE A 353 -8.67 -8.96 -0.12
C PHE A 353 -9.07 -8.19 -1.39
N LEU A 354 -8.48 -8.54 -2.54
CA LEU A 354 -8.81 -7.98 -3.84
C LEU A 354 -10.30 -8.11 -4.16
N LEU A 355 -10.87 -9.30 -3.99
CA LEU A 355 -12.30 -9.54 -4.26
C LEU A 355 -13.20 -8.81 -3.27
N ALA A 356 -12.85 -8.78 -1.98
CA ALA A 356 -13.60 -8.00 -0.99
C ALA A 356 -13.60 -6.50 -1.33
N CYS A 357 -12.46 -5.93 -1.71
CA CYS A 357 -12.41 -4.55 -2.18
C CYS A 357 -13.30 -4.32 -3.41
N ARG A 358 -13.33 -5.26 -4.36
CA ARG A 358 -14.18 -5.15 -5.55
C ARG A 358 -15.68 -5.22 -5.21
N GLU A 359 -16.07 -6.08 -4.28
CA GLU A 359 -17.46 -6.24 -3.84
C GLU A 359 -17.95 -5.00 -3.08
N TYR A 360 -17.17 -4.54 -2.10
CA TYR A 360 -17.61 -3.50 -1.15
C TYR A 360 -17.19 -2.08 -1.52
N ALA A 361 -16.26 -1.90 -2.45
CA ALA A 361 -15.84 -0.60 -2.97
C ALA A 361 -15.49 -0.67 -4.48
N PRO A 362 -16.48 -0.88 -5.36
CA PRO A 362 -16.26 -0.90 -6.81
C PRO A 362 -15.50 0.33 -7.32
N PRO A 363 -14.53 0.19 -8.25
CA PRO A 363 -14.19 -1.04 -8.98
C PRO A 363 -13.27 -2.02 -8.23
N GLY A 364 -12.95 -1.73 -6.97
CA GLY A 364 -11.91 -2.41 -6.22
C GLY A 364 -10.53 -1.82 -6.50
N ILE A 365 -9.50 -2.61 -6.23
CA ILE A 365 -8.10 -2.22 -6.41
C ILE A 365 -7.80 -2.08 -7.90
N VAL A 366 -7.03 -1.04 -8.27
CA VAL A 366 -6.51 -0.84 -9.63
C VAL A 366 -5.05 -0.45 -9.56
N GLY A 367 -4.19 -1.12 -10.36
CA GLY A 367 -2.77 -0.80 -10.42
C GLY A 367 -1.97 -1.29 -9.20
N PRO A 368 -0.94 -0.56 -8.76
CA PRO A 368 -0.03 -1.02 -7.72
C PRO A 368 -0.71 -1.04 -6.35
N TRP A 369 -0.45 -2.10 -5.58
CA TRP A 369 -0.88 -2.20 -4.19
C TRP A 369 0.05 -3.12 -3.39
N CYS A 370 -0.06 -3.12 -2.07
CA CYS A 370 0.78 -3.91 -1.19
C CYS A 370 -0.02 -4.49 -0.02
N LEU A 371 0.25 -5.77 0.29
CA LEU A 371 -0.21 -6.45 1.50
C LEU A 371 0.96 -6.52 2.48
N GLN A 372 0.89 -5.78 3.59
CA GLN A 372 1.97 -5.73 4.59
C GLN A 372 1.67 -6.71 5.70
N THR A 373 2.58 -7.65 5.91
CA THR A 373 2.27 -8.90 6.60
C THR A 373 3.39 -9.30 7.54
N LEU A 374 3.01 -9.75 8.74
CA LEU A 374 3.89 -10.46 9.66
C LEU A 374 3.71 -11.96 9.44
N ILE A 375 4.80 -12.72 9.41
CA ILE A 375 4.74 -14.18 9.22
C ILE A 375 5.04 -14.84 10.56
N THR A 376 4.00 -15.17 11.31
CA THR A 376 4.15 -15.81 12.63
C THR A 376 4.28 -17.32 12.53
N TRP A 377 4.71 -17.97 13.61
CA TRP A 377 4.66 -19.42 13.81
C TRP A 377 3.72 -19.74 14.97
N ASP A 378 2.48 -20.10 14.67
CA ASP A 378 1.44 -20.28 15.69
C ASP A 378 0.40 -21.32 15.27
N ARG A 379 -0.53 -21.63 16.17
CA ARG A 379 -1.66 -22.54 15.93
C ARG A 379 -2.65 -21.92 14.95
N VAL A 380 -3.14 -22.73 14.04
CA VAL A 380 -4.10 -22.30 13.02
C VAL A 380 -5.39 -21.76 13.66
N SER A 381 -5.92 -22.47 14.66
CA SER A 381 -7.17 -22.10 15.37
C SER A 381 -7.16 -20.67 15.92
N LYS A 382 -5.97 -20.12 16.23
CA LYS A 382 -5.81 -18.77 16.78
C LYS A 382 -6.13 -17.66 15.77
N TYR A 383 -6.02 -17.97 14.48
CA TYR A 383 -6.16 -17.03 13.36
C TYR A 383 -7.25 -17.46 12.35
N GLU A 384 -8.00 -18.53 12.62
CA GLU A 384 -9.08 -18.95 11.74
C GLU A 384 -10.22 -17.91 11.73
N LEU A 385 -10.33 -17.22 10.60
CA LEU A 385 -11.52 -16.45 10.25
C LEU A 385 -12.31 -17.24 9.21
N LYS A 386 -13.63 -17.36 9.40
CA LYS A 386 -14.53 -17.90 8.38
C LYS A 386 -14.73 -16.84 7.31
N PRO A 387 -14.22 -17.02 6.08
CA PRO A 387 -14.33 -16.00 5.04
C PRO A 387 -15.77 -15.86 4.55
N THR A 388 -16.20 -14.62 4.30
CA THR A 388 -17.46 -14.32 3.60
C THR A 388 -17.36 -14.59 2.09
N VAL A 389 -16.17 -14.40 1.51
CA VAL A 389 -15.86 -14.70 0.10
C VAL A 389 -15.21 -16.09 0.00
N LYS A 390 -15.85 -17.02 -0.71
CA LYS A 390 -15.34 -18.39 -0.88
C LYS A 390 -14.30 -18.43 -2.01
N LEU A 391 -13.03 -18.49 -1.62
CA LEU A 391 -11.92 -18.77 -2.52
C LEU A 391 -11.03 -19.81 -1.86
N ASP A 392 -11.44 -21.08 -1.98
CA ASP A 392 -10.77 -22.24 -1.37
C ASP A 392 -10.91 -23.47 -2.29
N PHE A 393 -9.95 -24.38 -2.17
CA PHE A 393 -9.94 -25.68 -2.85
C PHE A 393 -10.99 -26.66 -2.30
N THR A 394 -11.65 -26.31 -1.20
CA THR A 394 -12.65 -27.14 -0.55
C THR A 394 -14.04 -26.88 -1.10
N GLY A 395 -14.57 -27.85 -1.83
CA GLY A 395 -15.98 -27.91 -2.17
C GLY A 395 -16.82 -28.19 -0.93
N GLY A 396 -17.11 -27.19 -0.10
CA GLY A 396 -18.03 -27.35 1.03
C GLY A 396 -17.92 -26.30 2.13
N ALA A 397 -18.92 -26.27 3.01
CA ALA A 397 -18.91 -25.53 4.27
C ALA A 397 -18.21 -26.29 5.41
N GLU A 398 -17.44 -27.34 5.07
CA GLU A 398 -16.68 -28.15 6.03
C GLU A 398 -15.39 -27.42 6.46
N GLY A 399 -14.94 -27.69 7.69
CA GLY A 399 -13.67 -27.17 8.20
C GLY A 399 -12.48 -27.60 7.34
N LYS A 400 -11.45 -26.75 7.27
CA LYS A 400 -10.23 -27.02 6.50
C LYS A 400 -9.53 -28.28 7.01
N LYS A 401 -9.13 -29.16 6.09
CA LYS A 401 -8.34 -30.37 6.36
C LYS A 401 -6.85 -30.04 6.36
N MET A 402 -6.02 -30.89 6.97
CA MET A 402 -4.56 -30.65 7.06
C MET A 402 -3.90 -30.52 5.68
N VAL A 403 -4.43 -31.24 4.69
CA VAL A 403 -3.99 -31.17 3.29
C VAL A 403 -4.27 -29.82 2.63
N ASP A 404 -5.31 -29.08 3.06
CA ASP A 404 -5.62 -27.73 2.55
C ASP A 404 -4.54 -26.71 2.96
N TYR A 405 -3.73 -27.06 3.95
CA TYR A 405 -2.60 -26.29 4.41
C TYR A 405 -1.25 -26.81 3.87
N GLY A 406 -1.25 -27.88 3.08
CA GLY A 406 -0.06 -28.52 2.52
C GLY A 406 0.67 -29.46 3.50
N LEU A 407 -0.01 -29.91 4.56
CA LEU A 407 0.47 -30.93 5.49
C LEU A 407 -0.09 -32.30 5.08
N TYR A 408 0.77 -33.21 4.65
CA TYR A 408 0.37 -34.53 4.14
C TYR A 408 0.58 -35.67 5.15
N ASP A 409 1.31 -35.41 6.24
CA ASP A 409 1.80 -36.37 7.22
C ASP A 409 1.28 -36.12 8.65
N VAL A 410 0.40 -35.14 8.84
CA VAL A 410 -0.16 -34.76 10.15
C VAL A 410 -1.57 -35.32 10.31
N PRO A 411 -1.89 -36.04 11.42
CA PRO A 411 -3.25 -36.54 11.67
C PRO A 411 -4.29 -35.40 11.79
N ASP A 412 -5.45 -35.55 11.15
CA ASP A 412 -6.53 -34.55 11.04
C ASP A 412 -7.10 -33.99 12.37
N LYS A 413 -6.73 -34.55 13.53
CA LYS A 413 -7.26 -34.18 14.85
C LYS A 413 -6.38 -33.23 15.67
N ARG A 414 -5.30 -32.68 15.11
CA ARG A 414 -4.40 -31.75 15.81
C ARG A 414 -4.57 -30.35 15.27
N ASP A 415 -4.66 -29.35 16.15
CA ASP A 415 -4.52 -27.92 15.81
C ASP A 415 -3.01 -27.65 15.57
N PRO A 416 -2.55 -27.64 14.30
CA PRO A 416 -1.12 -27.67 14.02
C PRO A 416 -0.52 -26.28 14.14
N TYR A 417 0.78 -26.23 14.45
CA TYR A 417 1.56 -25.00 14.28
C TYR A 417 1.97 -24.83 12.83
N MET A 418 1.81 -23.63 12.29
CA MET A 418 2.18 -23.30 10.92
C MET A 418 2.74 -21.89 10.80
N HIS A 419 3.37 -21.61 9.66
CA HIS A 419 3.64 -20.24 9.25
C HIS A 419 2.32 -19.59 8.87
N ILE A 420 1.90 -18.56 9.61
CA ILE A 420 0.62 -17.87 9.39
C ILE A 420 0.93 -16.43 8.97
N PRO A 421 0.56 -16.04 7.74
CA PRO A 421 0.61 -14.64 7.34
C PRO A 421 -0.49 -13.86 8.08
N VAL A 422 -0.12 -12.80 8.78
CA VAL A 422 -1.04 -11.90 9.49
C VAL A 422 -0.88 -10.50 8.93
N THR A 423 -1.92 -10.02 8.25
CA THR A 423 -1.96 -8.73 7.58
C THR A 423 -1.95 -7.61 8.62
N GLN A 424 -0.85 -6.87 8.67
CA GLN A 424 -0.65 -5.74 9.58
C GLN A 424 -1.04 -4.41 8.92
N ASP A 425 -1.04 -4.31 7.60
CA ASP A 425 -1.47 -3.11 6.86
C ASP A 425 -1.74 -3.44 5.39
N VAL A 426 -2.29 -2.45 4.67
CA VAL A 426 -2.33 -2.43 3.21
C VAL A 426 -1.88 -1.08 2.65
N ALA A 427 -1.40 -1.08 1.41
CA ALA A 427 -1.27 0.14 0.63
C ALA A 427 -1.96 -0.05 -0.71
N LEU A 428 -2.94 0.78 -1.07
CA LEU A 428 -3.77 0.64 -2.28
C LEU A 428 -3.35 1.60 -3.39
N ARG A 429 -2.04 1.86 -3.42
CA ARG A 429 -1.32 2.74 -4.34
C ARG A 429 0.14 2.30 -4.44
N HIS A 430 0.97 3.07 -5.15
CA HIS A 430 2.40 2.81 -5.25
C HIS A 430 3.09 2.89 -3.87
N GLY A 431 3.72 1.78 -3.45
CA GLY A 431 4.43 1.60 -2.18
C GLY A 431 5.86 2.14 -2.17
N GLY A 432 6.33 2.68 -1.03
CA GLY A 432 7.68 3.26 -0.90
C GLY A 432 8.76 2.18 -0.88
N GLY A 433 8.39 0.99 -0.41
CA GLY A 433 9.23 -0.20 -0.43
C GLY A 433 9.68 -0.62 -1.81
N THR A 434 8.87 -0.34 -2.83
CA THR A 434 9.20 -0.68 -4.22
C THR A 434 10.42 0.07 -4.77
N ASN A 435 10.85 1.16 -4.10
CA ASN A 435 12.04 1.92 -4.50
C ASN A 435 13.32 1.09 -4.45
N VAL A 436 13.40 0.02 -3.65
CA VAL A 436 14.58 -0.88 -3.62
C VAL A 436 14.81 -1.59 -4.95
N HIS A 437 13.81 -1.57 -5.84
CA HIS A 437 13.86 -2.16 -7.18
C HIS A 437 14.24 -1.16 -8.27
N MET A 438 14.38 0.13 -7.94
CA MET A 438 14.85 1.15 -8.89
C MET A 438 16.26 0.78 -9.35
N GLY A 439 16.40 0.34 -10.60
CA GLY A 439 17.67 -0.10 -11.18
C GLY A 439 18.01 -1.59 -11.07
N LEU A 440 17.34 -2.40 -10.25
CA LEU A 440 17.49 -3.87 -10.26
C LEU A 440 16.26 -4.58 -10.85
N GLY A 441 15.09 -3.93 -10.77
CA GLY A 441 13.79 -4.53 -11.06
C GLY A 441 13.25 -5.35 -9.89
N ALA A 442 11.94 -5.59 -9.91
CA ALA A 442 11.23 -6.36 -8.90
C ALA A 442 11.50 -7.86 -9.13
N GLN A 443 11.84 -8.61 -8.07
CA GLN A 443 12.43 -9.96 -8.18
C GLN A 443 11.55 -10.92 -8.98
N TYR A 444 10.25 -10.98 -8.63
CA TYR A 444 9.29 -11.88 -9.27
C TYR A 444 8.82 -11.32 -10.62
N ALA A 445 8.75 -9.99 -10.77
CA ALA A 445 8.47 -9.35 -12.04
C ALA A 445 9.58 -9.65 -13.07
N ASN A 446 10.85 -9.59 -12.66
CA ASN A 446 11.98 -9.86 -13.53
C ASN A 446 11.93 -11.28 -14.11
N ALA A 447 11.65 -12.26 -13.25
CA ALA A 447 11.46 -13.65 -13.67
C ALA A 447 10.27 -13.81 -14.62
N LYS A 448 9.13 -13.19 -14.28
CA LYS A 448 7.87 -13.29 -15.06
C LYS A 448 7.96 -12.62 -16.43
N TYR A 449 8.57 -11.44 -16.51
CA TYR A 449 8.64 -10.64 -17.74
C TYR A 449 9.95 -10.79 -18.50
N LYS A 450 10.90 -11.58 -17.97
CA LYS A 450 12.22 -11.82 -18.58
C LYS A 450 12.98 -10.52 -18.87
N ARG A 451 12.83 -9.50 -18.02
CA ARG A 451 13.51 -8.20 -18.12
C ARG A 451 13.45 -7.46 -16.79
N ARG A 452 14.33 -6.49 -16.61
CA ARG A 452 14.25 -5.56 -15.47
C ARG A 452 12.93 -4.80 -15.51
N LEU A 453 12.13 -4.91 -14.45
CA LEU A 453 10.85 -4.24 -14.34
C LEU A 453 10.58 -3.81 -12.90
N SER A 454 10.65 -2.51 -12.60
CA SER A 454 10.18 -1.97 -11.32
C SER A 454 8.64 -1.83 -11.27
N THR A 455 8.10 -1.41 -10.11
CA THR A 455 6.68 -1.06 -10.01
C THR A 455 6.36 0.17 -10.85
N GLY A 456 7.23 1.18 -10.85
CA GLY A 456 7.16 2.31 -11.77
C GLY A 456 7.13 1.90 -13.23
N ASP A 457 8.03 1.01 -13.65
CA ASP A 457 8.02 0.45 -15.02
C ASP A 457 6.70 -0.26 -15.33
N ARG A 458 6.15 -1.01 -14.36
CA ARG A 458 4.87 -1.71 -14.53
C ARG A 458 3.70 -0.74 -14.71
N ILE A 459 3.69 0.39 -13.99
CA ILE A 459 2.72 1.48 -14.19
C ILE A 459 2.87 2.07 -15.60
N GLY A 460 4.08 2.46 -16.01
CA GLY A 460 4.35 3.00 -17.35
C GLY A 460 3.96 2.02 -18.47
N MET A 461 4.24 0.74 -18.28
CA MET A 461 3.81 -0.33 -19.19
C MET A 461 2.29 -0.40 -19.30
N GLU A 462 1.56 -0.35 -18.19
CA GLU A 462 0.10 -0.44 -18.19
C GLU A 462 -0.54 0.73 -18.93
N ILE A 463 -0.06 1.95 -18.68
CA ILE A 463 -0.54 3.16 -19.38
C ILE A 463 -0.33 3.01 -20.89
N LYS A 464 0.87 2.58 -21.31
CA LYS A 464 1.18 2.36 -22.74
C LYS A 464 0.30 1.28 -23.37
N ARG A 465 0.07 0.17 -22.67
CA ARG A 465 -0.81 -0.92 -23.12
C ARG A 465 -2.26 -0.44 -23.24
N ALA A 466 -2.77 0.24 -22.23
CA ALA A 466 -4.12 0.77 -22.21
C ALA A 466 -4.35 1.81 -23.31
N LEU A 467 -3.40 2.73 -23.52
CA LEU A 467 -3.47 3.70 -24.62
C LEU A 467 -3.53 2.99 -25.98
N LYS A 468 -2.64 2.03 -26.22
CA LYS A 468 -2.63 1.24 -27.48
C LYS A 468 -3.94 0.49 -27.71
N ALA A 469 -4.55 -0.02 -26.64
CA ALA A 469 -5.82 -0.75 -26.68
C ALA A 469 -7.07 0.16 -26.63
N LYS A 470 -6.90 1.49 -26.49
CA LYS A 470 -7.99 2.46 -26.24
C LYS A 470 -8.81 2.15 -24.97
N GLN A 471 -8.13 1.64 -23.93
CA GLN A 471 -8.69 1.21 -22.65
C GLN A 471 -8.14 1.99 -21.44
N LEU A 472 -7.70 3.24 -21.62
CA LEU A 472 -7.24 4.09 -20.50
C LEU A 472 -8.29 4.24 -19.39
N HIS A 473 -9.57 4.28 -19.76
CA HIS A 473 -10.70 4.36 -18.82
C HIS A 473 -10.79 3.19 -17.84
N GLU A 474 -10.12 2.07 -18.12
CA GLU A 474 -10.07 0.95 -17.18
C GLU A 474 -9.14 1.22 -15.99
N LEU A 475 -8.16 2.11 -16.18
CA LEU A 475 -7.11 2.36 -15.19
C LEU A 475 -7.46 3.45 -14.19
N VAL A 476 -8.53 4.22 -14.44
CA VAL A 476 -8.80 5.46 -13.70
C VAL A 476 -10.11 5.47 -12.93
N THR A 477 -10.12 6.30 -11.89
CA THR A 477 -11.27 6.72 -11.09
C THR A 477 -11.21 8.19 -10.71
#